data_AF-A0A7V2MA88-F1
#
_entry.id   AF-A0A7V2MA88-F1
#
_cell.length_a   1.000
_cell.length_b   1.000
_cell.length_c   1.000
_cell.angle_alpha   90.00
_cell.angle_beta   90.00
_cell.angle_gamma   90.00
#
_symmetry.space_group_name_H-M   'P 1'
#
loop_
_entity.id
_entity.type
_entity.pdbx_description
1 polymer ?
#
loop_
_entity_poly.entity_id
_entity_poly.type
_entity_poly.pdbx_seq_one_letter_code
_entity_poly.pdbx_strand_id
1 'polypeptide(L)'
;MSNLRPAAGAAGHHANPRGRASSLDPKHSSARTSVGKLEVRLSGMSNRRVLLRSVSTGRVGIIGAQTKPARTGASQDKGAGAMGVRPAKSPEHGVTLIELMVVLAISAILLAAGVPMFSTFVDRNRVATEVNELIADLALTRSEALARRGRVGMCASTNPTASGATCAAGAWGSGWIVYVDNGSTVGTRDAGEEIIRVHTPGAGNVTVTPNLPLTGIYVTSDGTVFDSASTPLGAMGATDPLRFNVAGSENANRRTVCINATGRARVSTTWDSCA
;
A
#
# COMPACT_ATOMS: atom_id res chain seq x y z
N MET A 1 60.74 25.46 35.87
CA MET A 1 61.62 26.59 35.51
C MET A 1 61.41 26.90 34.04
N SER A 2 61.16 28.18 33.74
CA SER A 2 61.18 28.85 32.42
C SER A 2 60.00 28.55 31.48
N ASN A 3 58.91 29.34 31.41
CA ASN A 3 58.66 30.76 31.08
C ASN A 3 58.49 31.12 29.58
N LEU A 4 57.34 31.77 29.32
CA LEU A 4 57.08 32.98 28.49
C LEU A 4 56.80 32.87 26.95
N ARG A 5 55.63 33.44 26.60
CA ARG A 5 55.14 33.98 25.30
C ARG A 5 55.96 35.24 24.86
N PRO A 6 55.50 36.12 23.92
CA PRO A 6 55.21 36.04 22.46
C PRO A 6 55.87 37.21 21.64
N ALA A 7 55.67 37.28 20.30
CA ALA A 7 55.66 38.50 19.41
C ALA A 7 55.80 38.03 17.93
N ALA A 8 55.12 38.48 16.86
CA ALA A 8 54.61 39.77 16.33
C ALA A 8 55.45 40.31 15.15
N GLY A 9 54.78 40.66 14.02
CA GLY A 9 55.27 41.47 12.87
C GLY A 9 55.92 40.69 11.72
N ALA A 10 55.88 41.05 10.42
CA ALA A 10 55.28 42.16 9.65
C ALA A 10 55.39 41.75 8.14
N ALA A 11 54.39 42.03 7.29
CA ALA A 11 54.37 43.05 6.22
C ALA A 11 55.11 42.76 4.88
N GLY A 12 54.44 43.09 3.76
CA GLY A 12 54.95 43.24 2.37
C GLY A 12 54.76 42.00 1.48
N HIS A 13 54.33 42.03 0.22
CA HIS A 13 54.23 43.08 -0.78
C HIS A 13 53.25 42.69 -1.92
N HIS A 14 52.62 43.71 -2.50
CA HIS A 14 52.12 43.88 -3.87
C HIS A 14 52.49 42.83 -4.94
N ALA A 15 51.50 42.38 -5.73
CA ALA A 15 51.23 42.87 -7.11
C ALA A 15 50.30 41.94 -7.90
N ASN A 16 49.20 42.50 -8.39
CA ASN A 16 48.36 42.01 -9.49
C ASN A 16 48.96 42.56 -10.81
N PRO A 17 48.98 41.77 -11.91
CA PRO A 17 48.19 42.23 -13.05
C PRO A 17 47.53 41.10 -13.88
N ARG A 18 46.25 41.33 -14.18
CA ARG A 18 45.57 41.22 -15.49
C ARG A 18 45.81 39.96 -16.33
N GLY A 19 44.74 39.17 -16.49
CA GLY A 19 44.69 38.10 -17.49
C GLY A 19 43.29 37.58 -17.82
N ARG A 20 42.58 38.32 -18.67
CA ARG A 20 41.68 37.81 -19.73
C ARG A 20 40.41 37.04 -19.32
N ALA A 21 39.33 37.78 -19.17
CA ALA A 21 37.97 37.28 -19.38
C ALA A 21 37.81 36.80 -20.83
N SER A 22 37.43 35.53 -21.01
CA SER A 22 36.97 35.00 -22.29
C SER A 22 35.52 34.57 -22.10
N SER A 23 34.63 35.42 -22.60
CA SER A 23 33.22 35.14 -22.83
C SER A 23 33.09 34.03 -23.86
N LEU A 24 32.39 32.94 -23.51
CA LEU A 24 31.89 31.97 -24.47
C LEU A 24 30.40 31.75 -24.21
N ASP A 25 29.64 31.95 -25.27
CA ASP A 25 28.18 32.00 -25.36
C ASP A 25 27.47 30.74 -24.84
N PRO A 26 26.28 30.88 -24.24
CA PRO A 26 25.37 29.75 -24.06
C PRO A 26 24.68 29.46 -25.40
N LYS A 27 25.15 28.45 -26.13
CA LYS A 27 24.38 27.86 -27.24
C LYS A 27 23.09 27.24 -26.69
N HIS A 28 21.95 27.87 -26.99
CA HIS A 28 20.64 27.26 -26.92
C HIS A 28 20.61 25.98 -27.76
N SER A 29 20.63 24.82 -27.09
CA SER A 29 20.31 23.53 -27.71
C SER A 29 18.85 23.21 -27.40
N SER A 30 17.96 23.52 -28.34
CA SER A 30 16.57 23.05 -28.32
C SER A 30 16.56 21.52 -28.50
N ALA A 31 16.46 20.77 -27.41
CA ALA A 31 16.16 19.36 -27.44
C ALA A 31 14.69 19.17 -27.87
N ARG A 32 14.50 18.94 -29.17
CA ARG A 32 13.23 18.57 -29.78
C ARG A 32 12.84 17.18 -29.25
N THR A 33 11.84 17.12 -28.37
CA THR A 33 11.25 15.87 -27.88
C THR A 33 10.55 15.15 -29.05
N SER A 34 11.23 14.21 -29.71
CA SER A 34 10.56 13.29 -30.62
C SER A 34 9.84 12.24 -29.78
N VAL A 35 8.51 12.24 -29.82
CA VAL A 35 7.69 11.16 -29.29
C VAL A 35 7.92 9.94 -30.19
N GLY A 36 8.93 9.14 -29.85
CA GLY A 36 9.19 7.86 -30.46
C GLY A 36 8.06 6.90 -30.06
N LYS A 37 7.28 6.47 -31.04
CA LYS A 37 6.29 5.39 -30.90
C LYS A 37 7.03 4.12 -30.48
N LEU A 38 6.90 3.73 -29.21
CA LEU A 38 7.47 2.51 -28.68
C LEU A 38 6.65 1.31 -29.20
N GLU A 39 7.11 0.66 -30.27
CA GLU A 39 6.56 -0.61 -30.71
C GLU A 39 7.19 -1.74 -29.89
N VAL A 40 6.45 -2.23 -28.89
CA VAL A 40 6.79 -3.44 -28.14
C VAL A 40 6.54 -4.64 -29.05
N ARG A 41 7.59 -5.20 -29.65
CA ARG A 41 7.54 -6.53 -30.29
C ARG A 41 7.49 -7.61 -29.20
N LEU A 42 6.30 -8.08 -28.86
CA LEU A 42 6.10 -9.30 -28.10
C LEU A 42 6.42 -10.50 -29.02
N SER A 43 7.63 -11.02 -28.92
CA SER A 43 8.00 -12.32 -29.49
C SER A 43 7.34 -13.42 -28.67
N GLY A 44 6.46 -14.22 -29.30
CA GLY A 44 6.06 -15.52 -28.75
C GLY A 44 4.64 -15.67 -28.18
N MET A 45 3.64 -14.90 -28.63
CA MET A 45 2.24 -15.19 -28.28
C MET A 45 1.33 -15.30 -29.50
N SER A 46 0.81 -16.50 -29.70
CA SER A 46 -0.18 -16.87 -30.70
C SER A 46 -1.42 -15.98 -30.65
N ASN A 47 -1.58 -15.18 -31.71
CA ASN A 47 -2.82 -14.73 -32.33
C ASN A 47 -4.04 -14.46 -31.42
N ARG A 48 -3.92 -13.59 -30.41
CA ARG A 48 -5.07 -12.94 -29.77
C ARG A 48 -5.00 -11.44 -29.97
N ARG A 49 -5.88 -10.91 -30.83
CA ARG A 49 -6.11 -9.47 -30.99
C ARG A 49 -6.65 -8.91 -29.67
N VAL A 50 -5.82 -8.21 -28.90
CA VAL A 50 -6.26 -7.44 -27.73
C VAL A 50 -6.66 -6.05 -28.22
N LEU A 51 -7.96 -5.81 -28.34
CA LEU A 51 -8.52 -4.50 -28.61
C LEU A 51 -8.45 -3.64 -27.33
N LEU A 52 -7.57 -2.64 -27.32
CA LEU A 52 -7.55 -1.61 -26.28
C LEU A 52 -8.75 -0.67 -26.50
N ARG A 53 -9.78 -0.78 -25.66
CA ARG A 53 -10.83 0.23 -25.55
C ARG A 53 -10.43 1.27 -24.50
N SER A 54 -10.28 2.51 -24.96
CA SER A 54 -10.13 3.70 -24.13
C SER A 54 -11.33 3.83 -23.17
N VAL A 55 -11.07 3.92 -21.86
CA VAL A 55 -12.07 4.24 -20.85
C VAL A 55 -12.24 5.76 -20.86
N SER A 56 -13.23 6.22 -21.61
CA SER A 56 -13.73 7.59 -21.58
C SER A 56 -14.63 7.76 -20.35
N THR A 57 -14.19 8.55 -19.39
CA THR A 57 -14.99 9.01 -18.25
C THR A 57 -16.17 9.86 -18.75
N GLY A 58 -17.32 9.22 -18.92
CA GLY A 58 -18.54 9.84 -19.45
C GLY A 58 -19.70 9.70 -18.48
N ARG A 59 -20.27 10.84 -18.09
CA ARG A 59 -21.53 11.07 -17.36
C ARG A 59 -22.51 9.88 -17.33
N VAL A 60 -22.87 9.46 -16.13
CA VAL A 60 -24.03 8.59 -15.87
C VAL A 60 -25.31 9.38 -16.18
N GLY A 61 -25.78 9.25 -17.42
CA GLY A 61 -27.13 9.65 -17.81
C GLY A 61 -28.06 8.45 -17.63
N ILE A 62 -29.09 8.60 -16.80
CA ILE A 62 -30.16 7.61 -16.66
C ILE A 62 -30.92 7.58 -17.99
N ILE A 63 -30.73 6.51 -18.76
CA ILE A 63 -31.47 6.29 -20.00
C ILE A 63 -32.87 5.79 -19.62
N GLY A 64 -33.84 6.70 -19.66
CA GLY A 64 -35.26 6.36 -19.65
C GLY A 64 -35.61 5.59 -20.92
N ALA A 65 -36.01 4.33 -20.77
CA ALA A 65 -36.54 3.52 -21.85
C ALA A 65 -37.94 4.05 -22.23
N GLN A 66 -38.01 4.80 -23.33
CA GLN A 66 -39.26 5.17 -23.99
C GLN A 66 -39.70 4.00 -24.89
N THR A 67 -40.76 3.30 -24.49
CA THR A 67 -41.41 2.30 -25.34
C THR A 67 -42.52 2.96 -26.17
N LYS A 68 -42.48 2.67 -27.48
CA LYS A 68 -43.35 3.16 -28.55
C LYS A 68 -44.79 2.64 -28.38
N PRO A 69 -45.84 3.47 -28.45
CA PRO A 69 -47.21 2.97 -28.47
C PRO A 69 -47.54 2.45 -29.87
N ALA A 70 -47.76 1.15 -29.99
CA ALA A 70 -48.23 0.52 -31.23
C ALA A 70 -49.77 0.49 -31.26
N ARG A 71 -50.30 1.31 -32.16
CA ARG A 71 -51.46 1.11 -33.04
C ARG A 71 -52.67 0.33 -32.50
N THR A 72 -53.74 1.09 -32.30
CA THR A 72 -55.15 0.70 -32.27
C THR A 72 -55.53 -0.23 -33.42
N GLY A 73 -56.09 -1.39 -33.06
CA GLY A 73 -56.88 -2.25 -33.93
C GLY A 73 -58.13 -2.67 -33.15
N ALA A 74 -59.26 -2.07 -33.50
CA ALA A 74 -60.57 -2.49 -33.04
C ALA A 74 -60.97 -3.77 -33.79
N SER A 75 -61.27 -4.84 -33.05
CA SER A 75 -61.98 -6.00 -33.58
C SER A 75 -63.01 -6.41 -32.54
N GLN A 76 -64.27 -6.06 -32.82
CA GLN A 76 -65.43 -6.63 -32.14
C GLN A 76 -65.50 -8.10 -32.53
N ASP A 77 -65.50 -8.99 -31.54
CA ASP A 77 -65.98 -10.35 -31.74
C ASP A 77 -67.02 -10.71 -30.68
N LYS A 78 -68.11 -11.26 -31.17
CA LYS A 78 -69.34 -11.51 -30.43
C LYS A 78 -69.26 -12.89 -29.77
N GLY A 79 -69.73 -12.92 -28.52
CA GLY A 79 -69.99 -14.05 -27.63
C GLY A 79 -69.87 -15.48 -28.13
N ALA A 80 -69.15 -16.30 -27.36
CA ALA A 80 -69.58 -17.64 -26.98
C ALA A 80 -68.75 -18.13 -25.77
N GLY A 81 -69.43 -18.49 -24.68
CA GLY A 81 -68.95 -19.44 -23.67
C GLY A 81 -67.76 -19.01 -22.81
N ALA A 82 -68.01 -18.22 -21.76
CA ALA A 82 -67.10 -18.11 -20.63
C ALA A 82 -67.01 -19.45 -19.88
N MET A 83 -66.10 -20.34 -20.30
CA MET A 83 -65.63 -21.45 -19.46
C MET A 83 -64.68 -20.85 -18.42
N GLY A 84 -65.25 -20.45 -17.28
CA GLY A 84 -64.51 -19.88 -16.17
C GLY A 84 -63.47 -20.86 -15.64
N VAL A 85 -62.21 -20.67 -16.03
CA VAL A 85 -61.07 -21.23 -15.29
C VAL A 85 -61.10 -20.57 -13.92
N ARG A 86 -61.65 -21.26 -12.94
CA ARG A 86 -61.58 -20.84 -11.53
C ARG A 86 -60.10 -20.76 -11.17
N PRO A 87 -59.56 -19.61 -10.74
CA PRO A 87 -58.22 -19.57 -10.20
C PRO A 87 -58.19 -20.55 -9.02
N ALA A 88 -57.38 -21.60 -9.13
CA ALA A 88 -57.14 -22.49 -8.01
C ALA A 88 -56.58 -21.61 -6.88
N LYS A 89 -57.34 -21.51 -5.78
CA LYS A 89 -56.90 -20.79 -4.58
C LYS A 89 -55.64 -21.49 -4.08
N SER A 90 -54.48 -20.88 -4.31
CA SER A 90 -53.23 -21.31 -3.70
C SER A 90 -53.45 -21.33 -2.19
N PRO A 91 -53.28 -22.47 -1.51
CA PRO A 91 -53.37 -22.48 -0.06
C PRO A 91 -52.27 -21.56 0.48
N GLU A 92 -52.66 -20.51 1.19
CA GLU A 92 -51.75 -19.68 1.95
C GLU A 92 -51.30 -20.51 3.16
N HIS A 93 -50.04 -20.94 3.17
CA HIS A 93 -49.46 -21.68 4.27
C HIS A 93 -48.99 -20.67 5.32
N GLY A 94 -49.69 -20.58 6.44
CA GLY A 94 -49.26 -19.79 7.60
C GLY A 94 -48.34 -20.61 8.50
N VAL A 95 -47.28 -19.99 9.01
CA VAL A 95 -46.45 -20.55 10.08
C VAL A 95 -47.20 -20.53 11.40
N THR A 96 -47.11 -21.62 12.17
CA THR A 96 -47.77 -21.67 13.49
C THR A 96 -46.96 -20.90 14.54
N LEU A 97 -47.61 -20.42 15.61
CA LEU A 97 -46.91 -19.73 16.70
C LEU A 97 -45.82 -20.61 17.33
N ILE A 98 -46.09 -21.90 17.48
CA ILE A 98 -45.13 -22.86 18.03
C ILE A 98 -43.94 -23.09 17.08
N GLU A 99 -44.16 -23.11 15.76
CA GLU A 99 -43.10 -23.24 14.76
C GLU A 99 -42.15 -22.04 14.79
N LEU A 100 -42.68 -20.81 14.88
CA LEU A 100 -41.86 -19.61 15.04
C LEU A 100 -41.02 -19.67 16.33
N MET A 101 -41.62 -20.11 17.45
CA MET A 101 -40.89 -20.24 18.72
C MET A 101 -39.75 -21.27 18.63
N VAL A 102 -39.97 -22.41 17.97
CA VAL A 102 -38.94 -23.42 17.76
C VAL A 102 -37.82 -22.90 16.85
N VAL A 103 -38.15 -22.22 15.75
CA VAL A 103 -37.15 -21.63 14.84
C VAL A 103 -36.30 -20.59 15.56
N LEU A 104 -36.92 -19.72 16.37
CA LEU A 104 -36.20 -18.72 17.17
C LEU A 104 -35.31 -19.39 18.23
N ALA A 105 -35.79 -20.43 18.90
CA ALA A 105 -35.01 -21.17 19.88
C ALA A 105 -33.75 -21.80 19.25
N ILE A 106 -33.91 -22.48 18.09
CA ILE A 106 -32.79 -23.06 17.35
C ILE A 106 -31.83 -21.96 16.88
N SER A 107 -32.36 -20.86 16.33
CA SER A 107 -31.56 -19.73 15.84
C SER A 107 -30.74 -19.09 16.97
N ALA A 108 -31.31 -18.94 18.16
CA ALA A 108 -30.61 -18.41 19.33
C ALA A 108 -29.43 -19.30 19.74
N ILE A 109 -29.62 -20.62 19.75
CA ILE A 109 -28.55 -21.59 20.06
C ILE A 109 -27.43 -21.51 19.02
N LEU A 110 -27.77 -21.44 17.73
CA LEU A 110 -26.80 -21.33 16.65
C LEU A 110 -26.01 -20.02 16.71
N LEU A 111 -26.68 -18.89 16.99
CA LEU A 111 -26.03 -17.59 17.13
C LEU A 111 -25.09 -17.55 18.34
N ALA A 112 -25.50 -18.14 19.47
CA ALA A 112 -24.66 -18.21 20.67
C ALA A 112 -23.33 -18.93 20.42
N ALA A 113 -23.34 -20.00 19.60
CA ALA A 113 -22.11 -20.69 19.21
C ALA A 113 -21.37 -20.02 18.04
N GLY A 114 -22.08 -19.38 17.11
CA GLY A 114 -21.52 -18.84 15.87
C GLY A 114 -20.78 -17.50 16.03
N VAL A 115 -21.30 -16.59 16.87
CA VAL A 115 -20.70 -15.26 17.08
C VAL A 115 -19.23 -15.30 17.54
N PRO A 116 -18.81 -16.11 18.54
CA PRO A 116 -17.40 -16.17 18.94
C PRO A 116 -16.49 -16.75 17.85
N MET A 117 -16.99 -17.68 17.01
CA MET A 117 -16.21 -18.18 15.89
C MET A 117 -15.98 -17.09 14.83
N PHE A 118 -17.01 -16.29 14.55
CA PHE A 118 -16.91 -15.20 13.59
C PHE A 118 -15.90 -14.12 14.01
N SER A 119 -15.83 -13.77 15.30
CA SER A 119 -14.84 -12.79 15.79
C SER A 119 -13.40 -13.26 15.56
N THR A 120 -13.10 -14.53 15.84
CA THR A 120 -11.76 -15.10 15.59
C THR A 120 -11.43 -15.14 14.09
N PHE A 121 -12.41 -15.39 13.23
CA PHE A 121 -12.23 -15.38 11.78
C PHE A 121 -11.92 -13.96 11.27
N VAL A 122 -12.64 -12.95 11.75
CA VAL A 122 -12.37 -11.54 11.39
C VAL A 122 -10.98 -11.11 11.85
N ASP A 123 -10.58 -11.45 13.07
CA ASP A 123 -9.24 -11.15 13.59
C ASP A 123 -8.13 -11.81 12.76
N ARG A 124 -8.33 -13.07 12.32
CA ARG A 124 -7.42 -13.77 11.41
C ARG A 124 -7.25 -13.07 10.08
N ASN A 125 -8.34 -12.59 9.48
CA ASN A 125 -8.28 -11.86 8.22
C ASN A 125 -7.59 -10.50 8.37
N ARG A 126 -7.81 -9.80 9.49
CA ARG A 126 -7.14 -8.52 9.78
C ARG A 126 -5.63 -8.69 9.87
N VAL A 127 -5.15 -9.65 10.67
CA VAL A 127 -3.70 -9.96 10.77
C VAL A 127 -3.12 -10.37 9.42
N ALA A 128 -3.84 -11.21 8.64
CA ALA A 128 -3.38 -11.61 7.32
C ALA A 128 -3.27 -10.41 6.35
N THR A 129 -4.21 -9.47 6.42
CA THR A 129 -4.21 -8.25 5.61
C THR A 129 -3.01 -7.38 5.96
N GLU A 130 -2.78 -7.09 7.24
CA GLU A 130 -1.65 -6.27 7.70
C GLU A 130 -0.29 -6.89 7.34
N VAL A 131 -0.15 -8.22 7.45
CA VAL A 131 1.05 -8.93 6.98
C VAL A 131 1.27 -8.75 5.48
N ASN A 132 0.20 -8.86 4.69
CA ASN A 132 0.30 -8.76 3.23
C ASN A 132 0.65 -7.32 2.80
N GLU A 133 0.05 -6.30 3.41
CA GLU A 133 0.38 -4.90 3.16
C GLU A 133 1.84 -4.61 3.56
N LEU A 134 2.29 -5.08 4.72
CA LEU A 134 3.69 -4.92 5.15
C LEU A 134 4.67 -5.54 4.15
N ILE A 135 4.42 -6.78 3.69
CA ILE A 135 5.29 -7.45 2.71
C ILE A 135 5.24 -6.74 1.35
N ALA A 136 4.05 -6.30 0.92
CA ALA A 136 3.88 -5.58 -0.33
C ALA A 136 4.64 -4.26 -0.32
N ASP A 137 4.59 -3.50 0.77
CA ASP A 137 5.27 -2.21 0.90
C ASP A 137 6.78 -2.36 1.06
N LEU A 138 7.26 -3.41 1.73
CA LEU A 138 8.68 -3.77 1.76
C LEU A 138 9.19 -4.11 0.34
N ALA A 139 8.42 -4.87 -0.43
CA ALA A 139 8.75 -5.18 -1.81
C ALA A 139 8.69 -3.94 -2.72
N LEU A 140 7.70 -3.07 -2.52
CA LEU A 140 7.56 -1.79 -3.21
C LEU A 140 8.81 -0.92 -2.97
N THR A 141 9.17 -0.70 -1.71
CA THR A 141 10.36 0.06 -1.29
C THR A 141 11.61 -0.40 -2.04
N ARG A 142 11.83 -1.73 -2.07
CA ARG A 142 12.95 -2.31 -2.81
C ARG A 142 12.85 -2.06 -4.32
N SER A 143 11.70 -2.32 -4.92
CA SER A 143 11.52 -2.17 -6.36
C SER A 143 11.69 -0.72 -6.83
N GLU A 144 11.23 0.24 -6.03
CA GLU A 144 11.38 1.68 -6.28
C GLU A 144 12.84 2.13 -6.18
N ALA A 145 13.59 1.67 -5.17
CA ALA A 145 15.02 1.97 -5.05
C ALA A 145 15.82 1.51 -6.27
N LEU A 146 15.54 0.28 -6.73
CA LEU A 146 16.20 -0.30 -7.91
C LEU A 146 15.78 0.41 -9.21
N ALA A 147 14.48 0.69 -9.38
CA ALA A 147 13.95 1.34 -10.58
C ALA A 147 14.46 2.78 -10.72
N ARG A 148 14.53 3.52 -9.60
CA ARG A 148 14.99 4.92 -9.57
C ARG A 148 16.52 5.04 -9.54
N ARG A 149 17.25 3.95 -9.28
CA ARG A 149 18.70 3.97 -8.99
C ARG A 149 19.03 4.97 -7.88
N GLY A 150 18.18 5.04 -6.86
CA GLY A 150 18.29 5.95 -5.73
C GLY A 150 17.88 5.28 -4.42
N ARG A 151 17.93 6.00 -3.30
CA ARG A 151 17.45 5.46 -2.03
C ARG A 151 15.95 5.64 -1.89
N VAL A 152 15.29 4.63 -1.33
CA VAL A 152 13.88 4.67 -0.98
C VAL A 152 13.74 4.14 0.44
N GLY A 153 13.08 4.91 1.28
CA GLY A 153 12.86 4.62 2.69
C GLY A 153 11.44 4.12 2.95
N MET A 154 11.30 3.30 3.99
CA MET A 154 10.04 2.92 4.61
C MET A 154 10.16 3.14 6.10
N CYS A 155 9.27 3.92 6.70
CA CYS A 155 9.33 4.20 8.13
C CYS A 155 7.94 4.22 8.77
N ALA A 156 7.89 3.86 10.05
CA ALA A 156 6.71 4.03 10.87
C ALA A 156 6.34 5.52 10.99
N SER A 157 5.05 5.82 11.04
CA SER A 157 4.56 7.19 11.17
C SER A 157 3.36 7.23 12.11
N THR A 158 3.34 8.21 13.02
CA THR A 158 2.17 8.52 13.86
C THR A 158 1.12 9.34 13.11
N ASN A 159 1.47 9.88 11.96
CA ASN A 159 0.64 10.77 11.15
C ASN A 159 0.77 10.46 9.64
N PRO A 160 0.57 9.20 9.21
CA PRO A 160 0.90 8.75 7.85
C PRO A 160 0.10 9.50 6.75
N THR A 161 -1.07 10.03 7.07
CA THR A 161 -1.95 10.76 6.14
C THR A 161 -1.74 12.27 6.13
N ALA A 162 -0.89 12.80 7.02
CA ALA A 162 -0.61 14.23 7.05
C ALA A 162 0.23 14.65 5.83
N SER A 163 0.02 15.87 5.33
CA SER A 163 0.84 16.43 4.23
C SER A 163 2.33 16.47 4.57
N GLY A 164 2.65 16.61 5.86
CA GLY A 164 3.99 16.52 6.42
C GLY A 164 4.23 15.24 7.22
N ALA A 165 3.75 14.08 6.78
CA ALA A 165 3.97 12.81 7.47
C ALA A 165 5.46 12.60 7.81
N THR A 166 5.76 12.28 9.06
CA THR A 166 7.14 12.12 9.56
C THR A 166 7.38 10.71 10.04
N CYS A 167 8.64 10.28 9.99
CA CYS A 167 9.08 9.04 10.60
C CYS A 167 9.06 9.15 12.13
N ALA A 168 8.57 8.12 12.81
CA ALA A 168 8.51 8.04 14.27
C ALA A 168 8.86 6.62 14.75
N ALA A 169 9.82 6.51 15.66
CA ALA A 169 10.27 5.23 16.20
C ALA A 169 9.12 4.44 16.86
N GLY A 170 9.03 3.14 16.57
CA GLY A 170 8.10 2.23 17.25
C GLY A 170 6.60 2.44 16.91
N ALA A 171 6.26 3.37 16.02
CA ALA A 171 4.88 3.70 15.67
C ALA A 171 4.27 2.83 14.55
N TRP A 172 4.80 1.61 14.32
CA TRP A 172 4.38 0.75 13.21
C TRP A 172 2.91 0.35 13.25
N GLY A 173 2.30 0.30 14.43
CA GLY A 173 0.85 0.09 14.60
C GLY A 173 -0.02 1.31 14.23
N SER A 174 0.55 2.50 14.09
CA SER A 174 -0.15 3.72 13.64
C SER A 174 -0.11 3.90 12.11
N GLY A 175 0.62 3.02 11.42
CA GLY A 175 0.86 3.08 9.98
C GLY A 175 2.31 3.38 9.66
N TRP A 176 2.59 3.41 8.36
CA TRP A 176 3.93 3.68 7.82
C TRP A 176 3.82 4.37 6.47
N ILE A 177 4.93 4.92 6.03
CA ILE A 177 5.05 5.59 4.73
C ILE A 177 6.26 5.04 3.98
N VAL A 178 6.15 4.97 2.66
CA VAL A 178 7.26 4.71 1.74
C VAL A 178 7.56 6.01 1.00
N TYR A 179 8.82 6.42 0.95
CA TYR A 179 9.23 7.72 0.42
C TYR A 179 10.57 7.62 -0.31
N VAL A 180 10.79 8.55 -1.24
CA VAL A 180 12.09 8.72 -1.88
C VAL A 180 13.04 9.39 -0.89
N ASP A 181 14.15 8.74 -0.54
CA ASP A 181 15.20 9.29 0.33
C ASP A 181 16.26 9.95 -0.56
N ASN A 182 16.01 11.19 -0.95
CA ASN A 182 16.93 12.02 -1.75
C ASN A 182 17.36 13.30 -1.02
N GLY A 183 16.97 13.43 0.24
CA GLY A 183 17.30 14.51 1.13
C GLY A 183 18.71 14.45 1.68
N SER A 184 18.93 15.32 2.66
CA SER A 184 20.19 15.48 3.37
C SER A 184 20.41 14.43 4.46
N THR A 185 19.31 13.92 5.05
CA THR A 185 19.37 12.95 6.15
C THR A 185 18.99 11.57 5.63
N VAL A 186 19.98 10.69 5.48
CA VAL A 186 19.74 9.32 5.01
C VAL A 186 18.89 8.53 6.01
N GLY A 187 17.92 7.77 5.51
CA GLY A 187 17.09 6.88 6.32
C GLY A 187 16.00 7.56 7.15
N THR A 188 15.82 8.87 6.98
CA THR A 188 14.73 9.66 7.56
C THR A 188 14.06 10.48 6.46
N ARG A 189 12.75 10.68 6.57
CA ARG A 189 12.04 11.53 5.62
C ARG A 189 12.30 13.02 5.90
N ASP A 190 12.90 13.71 4.95
CA ASP A 190 13.08 15.15 4.94
C ASP A 190 11.84 15.88 4.36
N ALA A 191 11.67 17.16 4.69
CA ALA A 191 10.58 17.96 4.15
C ALA A 191 10.73 18.14 2.63
N GLY A 192 9.66 17.88 1.88
CA GLY A 192 9.65 17.98 0.42
C GLY A 192 9.96 16.67 -0.32
N GLU A 193 10.35 15.61 0.39
CA GLU A 193 10.51 14.29 -0.21
C GLU A 193 9.17 13.67 -0.63
N GLU A 194 9.19 13.04 -1.80
CA GLU A 194 8.06 12.36 -2.41
C GLU A 194 7.65 11.15 -1.56
N ILE A 195 6.37 11.10 -1.15
CA ILE A 195 5.77 9.91 -0.55
C ILE A 195 5.17 9.08 -1.68
N ILE A 196 5.66 7.86 -1.83
CA ILE A 196 5.23 6.89 -2.84
C ILE A 196 3.98 6.15 -2.35
N ARG A 197 3.95 5.79 -1.07
CA ARG A 197 2.87 5.01 -0.47
C ARG A 197 2.62 5.47 0.96
N VAL A 198 1.35 5.51 1.32
CA VAL A 198 0.86 5.69 2.68
C VAL A 198 0.08 4.44 3.06
N HIS A 199 0.46 3.84 4.18
CA HIS A 199 -0.32 2.79 4.84
C HIS A 199 -0.96 3.35 6.11
N THR A 200 -2.25 3.12 6.25
CA THR A 200 -3.00 3.37 7.47
C THR A 200 -3.43 2.04 8.07
N PRO A 201 -3.36 1.88 9.40
CA PRO A 201 -3.78 0.64 10.04
C PRO A 201 -5.25 0.35 9.71
N GLY A 202 -5.55 -0.90 9.39
CA GLY A 202 -6.90 -1.36 9.15
C GLY A 202 -7.79 -1.23 10.39
N ALA A 203 -9.10 -1.28 10.18
CA ALA A 203 -10.05 -1.23 11.29
C ALA A 203 -9.88 -2.44 12.23
N GLY A 204 -9.59 -2.18 13.50
CA GLY A 204 -9.41 -3.19 14.55
C GLY A 204 -8.12 -3.02 15.34
N ASN A 205 -7.91 -3.87 16.35
CA ASN A 205 -6.71 -3.84 17.18
C ASN A 205 -5.68 -4.83 16.63
N VAL A 206 -4.99 -4.47 15.55
CA VAL A 206 -3.79 -5.20 15.10
C VAL A 206 -2.56 -4.43 15.53
N THR A 207 -1.61 -5.12 16.14
CA THR A 207 -0.30 -4.56 16.51
C THR A 207 0.74 -5.02 15.51
N VAL A 208 1.64 -4.10 15.13
CA VAL A 208 2.81 -4.37 14.30
C VAL A 208 4.03 -3.92 15.09
N THR A 209 4.90 -4.84 15.46
CA THR A 209 6.02 -4.57 16.37
C THR A 209 7.31 -5.21 15.86
N PRO A 210 8.35 -4.43 15.54
CA PRO A 210 9.67 -4.97 15.22
C PRO A 210 10.35 -5.58 16.46
N ASN A 211 11.32 -6.48 16.27
CA ASN A 211 12.14 -7.03 17.37
C ASN A 211 13.18 -6.06 17.94
N LEU A 212 13.33 -4.88 17.35
CA LEU A 212 14.29 -3.85 17.71
C LEU A 212 13.62 -2.47 17.67
N PRO A 213 14.14 -1.44 18.37
CA PRO A 213 13.63 -0.07 18.27
C PRO A 213 13.92 0.51 16.88
N LEU A 214 13.05 0.18 15.92
CA LEU A 214 13.20 0.52 14.51
C LEU A 214 12.27 1.68 14.14
N THR A 215 12.86 2.77 13.65
CA THR A 215 12.11 3.87 13.00
C THR A 215 11.70 3.49 11.58
N GLY A 216 12.63 2.92 10.83
CA GLY A 216 12.45 2.58 9.43
C GLY A 216 13.63 1.82 8.88
N ILE A 217 13.52 1.48 7.61
CA ILE A 217 14.58 0.96 6.77
C ILE A 217 14.70 1.82 5.52
N TYR A 218 15.85 1.78 4.87
CA TYR A 218 15.97 2.27 3.50
C TYR A 218 16.74 1.26 2.64
N VAL A 219 16.40 1.27 1.35
CA VAL A 219 17.03 0.44 0.34
C VAL A 219 17.81 1.36 -0.59
N THR A 220 19.05 1.02 -0.88
CA THR A 220 19.90 1.75 -1.83
C THR A 220 19.75 1.20 -3.25
N SER A 221 20.37 1.87 -4.22
CA SER A 221 20.28 1.52 -5.64
C SER A 221 20.85 0.14 -6.02
N ASP A 222 21.69 -0.46 -5.18
CA ASP A 222 22.23 -1.81 -5.38
C ASP A 222 21.38 -2.89 -4.68
N GLY A 223 20.32 -2.47 -3.97
CA GLY A 223 19.42 -3.37 -3.24
C GLY A 223 19.96 -3.80 -1.88
N THR A 224 21.01 -3.18 -1.35
CA THR A 224 21.38 -3.32 0.06
C THR A 224 20.38 -2.58 0.93
N VAL A 225 20.09 -3.12 2.13
CA VAL A 225 19.09 -2.56 3.04
C VAL A 225 19.77 -2.16 4.34
N PHE A 226 19.39 -1.00 4.83
CA PHE A 226 19.89 -0.41 6.06
C PHE A 226 18.70 -0.03 6.96
N ASP A 227 18.93 0.04 8.26
CA ASP A 227 18.02 0.74 9.16
C ASP A 227 18.14 2.27 9.03
N SER A 228 17.24 3.01 9.67
CA SER A 228 17.33 4.48 9.74
C SER A 228 18.59 5.02 10.43
N ALA A 229 19.36 4.19 11.13
CA ALA A 229 20.64 4.55 11.74
C ALA A 229 21.84 4.26 10.81
N SER A 230 21.58 3.91 9.53
CA SER A 230 22.59 3.53 8.53
C SER A 230 23.37 2.25 8.87
N THR A 231 22.79 1.37 9.69
CA THR A 231 23.33 0.03 9.95
C THR A 231 22.81 -0.94 8.88
N PRO A 232 23.69 -1.62 8.12
CA PRO A 232 23.23 -2.59 7.12
C PRO A 232 22.54 -3.78 7.80
N LEU A 233 21.39 -4.20 7.27
CA LEU A 233 20.64 -5.36 7.78
C LEU A 233 21.47 -6.64 7.77
N GLY A 234 22.43 -6.77 6.84
CA GLY A 234 23.36 -7.91 6.83
C GLY A 234 24.40 -7.93 7.95
N ALA A 235 24.61 -6.80 8.65
CA ALA A 235 25.43 -6.76 9.85
C ALA A 235 24.62 -6.97 11.13
N MET A 236 23.29 -6.85 11.08
CA MET A 236 22.42 -7.29 12.16
C MET A 236 22.48 -8.83 12.19
N GLY A 237 22.99 -9.36 13.30
CA GLY A 237 23.55 -10.71 13.42
C GLY A 237 22.80 -11.78 12.64
N ALA A 238 23.55 -12.64 11.95
CA ALA A 238 23.02 -13.74 11.13
C ALA A 238 22.03 -14.67 11.88
N THR A 239 22.02 -14.61 13.22
CA THR A 239 21.17 -15.39 14.12
C THR A 239 19.87 -14.71 14.56
N ASP A 240 19.73 -13.38 14.43
CA ASP A 240 18.48 -12.66 14.76
C ASP A 240 18.20 -11.60 13.70
N PRO A 241 17.71 -12.01 12.50
CA PRO A 241 17.35 -11.08 11.45
C PRO A 241 16.21 -10.16 11.89
N LEU A 242 16.06 -9.02 11.21
CA LEU A 242 14.94 -8.11 11.44
C LEU A 242 13.62 -8.85 11.23
N ARG A 243 12.73 -8.78 12.22
CA ARG A 243 11.41 -9.40 12.17
C ARG A 243 10.33 -8.48 12.73
N PHE A 244 9.13 -8.60 12.17
CA PHE A 244 7.94 -7.92 12.64
C PHE A 244 6.93 -8.92 13.19
N ASN A 245 6.44 -8.68 14.41
CA ASN A 245 5.26 -9.35 14.94
C ASN A 245 4.03 -8.62 14.44
N VAL A 246 3.14 -9.34 13.77
CA VAL A 246 1.80 -8.84 13.45
C VAL A 246 0.82 -9.68 14.24
N ALA A 247 0.16 -9.07 15.22
CA ALA A 247 -0.72 -9.77 16.15
C ALA A 247 -2.08 -9.10 16.27
N GLY A 248 -3.13 -9.91 16.27
CA GLY A 248 -4.52 -9.48 16.51
C GLY A 248 -4.80 -9.27 17.99
N SER A 249 -6.08 -9.11 18.33
CA SER A 249 -6.50 -8.93 19.73
C SER A 249 -6.05 -10.12 20.60
N GLU A 250 -5.54 -9.84 21.80
CA GLU A 250 -5.10 -10.84 22.80
C GLU A 250 -3.90 -11.72 22.40
N ASN A 251 -3.17 -11.38 21.33
CA ASN A 251 -2.03 -12.18 20.82
C ASN A 251 -2.36 -13.65 20.48
N ALA A 252 -3.65 -13.98 20.37
CA ALA A 252 -4.15 -15.33 20.07
C ALA A 252 -3.87 -15.73 18.62
N ASN A 253 -3.86 -14.74 17.72
CA ASN A 253 -3.46 -14.91 16.33
C ASN A 253 -2.28 -13.97 16.02
N ARG A 254 -1.14 -14.56 15.71
CA ARG A 254 0.11 -13.84 15.41
C ARG A 254 0.78 -14.41 14.18
N ARG A 255 1.47 -13.55 13.44
CA ARG A 255 2.32 -13.91 12.31
C ARG A 255 3.62 -13.13 12.39
N THR A 256 4.70 -13.78 11.99
CA THR A 256 6.02 -13.15 11.95
C THR A 256 6.36 -12.83 10.51
N VAL A 257 6.80 -11.61 10.22
CA VAL A 257 7.42 -11.26 8.94
C VAL A 257 8.92 -11.16 9.16
N CYS A 258 9.69 -12.07 8.57
CA CYS A 258 11.15 -12.11 8.66
C CYS A 258 11.74 -11.41 7.44
N ILE A 259 12.73 -10.55 7.65
CA ILE A 259 13.46 -9.86 6.58
C ILE A 259 14.91 -10.31 6.61
N ASN A 260 15.38 -10.92 5.53
CA ASN A 260 16.77 -11.37 5.47
C ASN A 260 17.75 -10.19 5.25
N ALA A 261 19.05 -10.46 5.34
CA ALA A 261 20.13 -9.49 5.10
C ALA A 261 20.04 -8.75 3.74
N THR A 262 19.35 -9.35 2.76
CA THR A 262 19.16 -8.77 1.42
C THR A 262 17.82 -8.02 1.27
N GLY A 263 17.05 -7.84 2.35
CA GLY A 263 15.77 -7.14 2.32
C GLY A 263 14.58 -7.93 1.81
N ARG A 264 14.69 -9.25 1.63
CA ARG A 264 13.55 -10.09 1.23
C ARG A 264 12.72 -10.44 2.44
N ALA A 265 11.44 -10.06 2.40
CA ALA A 265 10.46 -10.39 3.42
C ALA A 265 9.83 -11.78 3.16
N ARG A 266 9.63 -12.57 4.22
CA ARG A 266 8.86 -13.82 4.21
C ARG A 266 7.99 -13.93 5.44
N VAL A 267 6.83 -14.57 5.32
CA VAL A 267 6.00 -14.93 6.48
C VAL A 267 6.60 -16.17 7.14
N SER A 268 6.62 -16.20 8.46
CA SER A 268 6.88 -17.39 9.25
C SER A 268 5.74 -17.68 10.21
N THR A 269 5.53 -18.97 10.48
CA THR A 269 4.46 -19.49 11.34
C THR A 269 4.83 -19.46 12.82
N THR A 270 6.10 -19.31 13.16
CA THR A 270 6.59 -19.14 14.55
C THR A 270 7.51 -17.93 14.67
N TRP A 271 7.66 -17.40 15.89
CA TRP A 271 8.48 -16.21 16.15
C TRP A 271 9.98 -16.46 15.92
N ASP A 272 10.45 -17.68 16.20
CA ASP A 272 11.88 -18.03 16.23
C ASP A 272 12.42 -18.63 14.92
N SER A 273 11.57 -18.81 13.91
CA SER A 273 11.92 -19.47 12.64
C SER A 273 12.41 -18.51 11.55
N CYS A 274 12.86 -17.32 11.94
CA CYS A 274 13.46 -16.36 11.02
C CYS A 274 14.92 -16.67 10.68
N ALA A 275 15.60 -17.48 11.50
CA ALA A 275 16.93 -18.02 11.25
C ALA A 275 16.99 -18.91 10.00
#